data_AF-A0A916H836-F1
#
_entry.id   AF-A0A916H836-F1
#
_cell.length_a   1.000
_cell.length_b   1.000
_cell.length_c   1.000
_cell.angle_alpha   90.00
_cell.angle_beta   90.00
_cell.angle_gamma   90.00
#
_symmetry.space_group_name_H-M   'P 1'
#
loop_
_entity.id
_entity.type
_entity.pdbx_description
1 polymer ?
#
loop_
_entity_poly.entity_id
_entity_poly.type
_entity_poly.pdbx_seq_one_letter_code
_entity_poly.pdbx_strand_id
1 'polypeptide(L)' 'MSQSANDKLPESFEAALAELESIVQGMETGKLSLEESLAAYQRGAALLRHCQGALAAAEQKIQVLEAGQLQDLPRSQD' A
#
# COMPACT_ATOMS: atom_id res chain seq x y z
N MET A 1 -24.02 -8.04 17.56
CA MET A 1 -23.39 -8.46 16.29
C MET A 1 -22.80 -7.23 15.65
N SER A 2 -21.52 -6.91 15.90
CA SER A 2 -20.96 -5.63 15.41
C SER A 2 -19.43 -5.67 15.32
N GLN A 3 -18.85 -6.44 14.41
CA GLN A 3 -17.44 -6.25 14.05
C GLN A 3 -17.27 -6.44 12.53
N SER A 4 -17.39 -5.33 11.80
CA SER A 4 -17.07 -5.22 10.36
C SER A 4 -16.11 -4.06 10.06
N ALA A 5 -15.50 -3.47 11.09
CA ALA A 5 -14.60 -2.33 10.92
C ALA A 5 -13.16 -2.72 10.53
N ASN A 6 -12.75 -3.98 10.77
CA ASN A 6 -11.37 -4.43 10.56
C ASN A 6 -11.13 -5.13 9.21
N ASP A 7 -12.10 -5.11 8.30
CA ASP A 7 -11.99 -5.78 6.98
C ASP A 7 -11.71 -4.77 5.84
N LYS A 8 -12.11 -3.50 6.01
CA LYS A 8 -11.82 -2.46 5.02
C LYS A 8 -10.33 -2.12 4.99
N LEU A 9 -9.79 -1.99 3.79
CA LEU A 9 -8.47 -1.41 3.57
C LEU A 9 -8.54 0.10 3.86
N PRO A 10 -7.51 0.67 4.50
CA PRO A 10 -7.42 2.12 4.70
C PRO A 10 -7.37 2.86 3.35
N GLU A 11 -7.88 4.09 3.34
CA GLU A 11 -8.03 4.88 2.11
C GLU A 11 -6.71 5.54 1.66
N SER A 12 -5.79 5.76 2.60
CA SER A 12 -4.51 6.44 2.36
C SER A 12 -3.33 5.49 2.56
N PHE A 13 -2.28 5.68 1.74
CA PHE A 13 -1.02 4.94 1.85
C PHE A 13 -0.41 5.04 3.26
N GLU A 14 -0.37 6.25 3.84
CA GLU A 14 0.20 6.48 5.18
C GLU A 14 -0.55 5.70 6.27
N ALA A 15 -1.89 5.62 6.16
CA ALA A 15 -2.71 4.85 7.09
C ALA A 15 -2.49 3.34 6.91
N ALA A 16 -2.37 2.88 5.66
CA ALA A 16 -2.05 1.48 5.35
C ALA A 16 -0.68 1.07 5.91
N LEU A 17 0.31 1.94 5.77
CA LEU A 17 1.65 1.72 6.27
C LEU A 17 1.70 1.68 7.80
N ALA A 18 1.07 2.66 8.47
CA ALA A 18 1.03 2.72 9.93
C ALA A 18 0.35 1.48 10.55
N GLU A 19 -0.73 1.00 9.91
CA GLU A 19 -1.40 -0.23 10.35
C GLU A 19 -0.50 -1.46 10.15
N LEU A 20 0.20 -1.55 9.01
CA LEU A 20 1.14 -2.63 8.73
C LEU A 20 2.30 -2.65 9.75
N GLU A 21 2.86 -1.49 10.10
CA GLU A 21 3.89 -1.36 11.12
C GLU A 21 3.39 -1.84 12.50
N SER A 22 2.16 -1.47 12.87
CA SER A 22 1.55 -1.93 14.13
C SER A 22 1.37 -3.45 14.17
N ILE A 23 0.95 -4.05 13.04
CA ILE A 23 0.81 -5.51 12.91
C ILE A 23 2.17 -6.19 13.07
N VAL A 24 3.20 -5.72 12.35
CA VAL A 24 4.56 -6.27 12.43
C VAL A 24 5.08 -6.19 13.86
N GLN A 25 4.94 -5.03 14.49
CA GLN A 25 5.35 -4.84 15.89
C GLN A 25 4.64 -5.82 16.82
N GLY A 26 3.34 -6.07 16.61
CA GLY A 26 2.57 -7.07 17.35
C GLY A 26 3.13 -8.49 17.18
N MET A 27 3.46 -8.87 15.95
CA MET A 27 4.06 -10.18 15.63
C MET A 27 5.44 -10.35 16.26
N GLU A 28 6.27 -9.30 16.26
CA GLU A 28 7.60 -9.30 16.85
C GLU A 28 7.59 -9.46 18.38
N THR A 29 6.51 -9.03 19.05
CA THR A 29 6.39 -9.22 20.50
C THR A 29 6.26 -10.70 20.92
N GLY A 30 5.89 -11.59 19.98
CA GLY A 30 5.72 -13.02 20.22
C GLY A 30 4.57 -13.38 21.17
N LYS A 31 3.66 -12.44 21.46
CA LYS A 31 2.53 -12.64 22.38
C LYS A 31 1.23 -13.10 21.69
N LEU A 32 1.22 -13.15 20.36
CA LEU A 32 0.06 -13.55 19.58
C LEU A 32 -0.13 -15.06 19.66
N SER A 33 -1.37 -15.51 19.82
CA SER A 33 -1.73 -16.91 19.57
C SER A 33 -1.52 -17.28 18.10
N LEU A 34 -1.60 -18.58 17.78
CA LEU A 34 -1.49 -19.05 16.40
C LEU A 34 -2.57 -18.44 15.49
N GLU A 35 -3.81 -18.38 15.98
CA GLU A 35 -4.95 -17.82 15.24
C GLU A 35 -4.78 -16.33 15.01
N GLU A 36 -4.33 -15.59 16.02
CA GLU A 36 -4.02 -14.16 15.89
C GLU A 36 -2.85 -13.91 14.94
N SER A 37 -1.82 -14.77 14.97
CA SER A 37 -0.67 -14.69 14.07
C SER A 37 -1.09 -14.90 12.61
N LEU A 38 -2.00 -15.84 12.35
CA LEU A 38 -2.55 -16.07 11.02
C LEU A 38 -3.41 -14.89 10.54
N ALA A 39 -4.24 -14.32 11.42
CA ALA A 39 -5.04 -13.14 11.09
C ALA A 39 -4.16 -11.91 10.82
N ALA A 40 -3.16 -11.67 11.67
CA ALA A 40 -2.16 -10.62 11.50
C ALA A 40 -1.42 -10.76 10.16
N TYR A 41 -0.99 -11.97 9.80
CA TYR A 41 -0.34 -12.24 8.51
C TYR A 41 -1.26 -11.93 7.33
N GLN A 42 -2.51 -12.41 7.34
CA GLN A 42 -3.47 -12.17 6.25
C GLN A 42 -3.74 -10.66 6.08
N ARG A 43 -3.95 -9.95 7.19
CA ARG A 43 -4.15 -8.50 7.19
C ARG A 43 -2.92 -7.77 6.68
N GLY A 44 -1.73 -8.11 7.17
CA GLY A 44 -0.47 -7.53 6.73
C GLY A 44 -0.21 -7.75 5.23
N ALA A 45 -0.51 -8.94 4.70
CA ALA A 45 -0.40 -9.23 3.28
C ALA A 45 -1.37 -8.39 2.42
N ALA A 46 -2.59 -8.15 2.90
CA ALA A 46 -3.56 -7.29 2.23
C ALA A 46 -3.10 -5.82 2.21
N LEU A 47 -2.61 -5.30 3.33
CA LEU A 47 -2.07 -3.95 3.45
C LEU A 47 -0.83 -3.76 2.55
N LEU A 48 0.08 -4.72 2.54
CA LEU A 48 1.27 -4.68 1.68
C LEU A 48 0.91 -4.58 0.20
N ARG A 49 -0.05 -5.39 -0.25
CA ARG A 49 -0.57 -5.34 -1.64
C ARG A 49 -1.20 -3.98 -1.95
N HIS A 50 -1.95 -3.43 -1.00
CA HIS A 50 -2.54 -2.09 -1.16
C HIS A 50 -1.46 -1.01 -1.31
N CYS A 51 -0.44 -1.01 -0.45
CA CYS A 51 0.69 -0.09 -0.51
C CYS A 51 1.43 -0.18 -1.86
N GLN A 52 1.72 -1.40 -2.33
CA GLN A 52 2.36 -1.63 -3.63
C GLN A 52 1.51 -1.10 -4.79
N GLY A 53 0.18 -1.32 -4.75
CA GLY A 53 -0.73 -0.79 -5.75
C GLY A 53 -0.78 0.74 -5.78
N ALA A 54 -0.77 1.38 -4.61
CA ALA A 54 -0.73 2.84 -4.52
C ALA A 54 0.57 3.42 -5.09
N LEU A 55 1.72 2.81 -4.79
CA LEU A 55 3.01 3.21 -5.36
C LEU A 55 3.04 3.03 -6.88
N ALA A 56 2.61 1.88 -7.39
CA ALA A 56 2.57 1.62 -8.82
C ALA A 56 1.66 2.64 -9.57
N ALA A 57 0.52 3.01 -8.97
CA ALA A 57 -0.36 4.03 -9.54
C ALA A 57 0.28 5.43 -9.54
N ALA A 58 1.06 5.76 -8.51
CA ALA A 58 1.81 7.01 -8.45
C ALA A 58 2.92 7.04 -9.51
N GLU A 59 3.70 5.96 -9.64
CA GLU A 59 4.74 5.82 -10.67
C GLU A 59 4.15 5.95 -12.08
N GLN A 60 3.02 5.29 -12.36
CA GLN A 60 2.34 5.38 -13.65
C GLN A 60 1.91 6.82 -13.96
N LYS A 61 1.39 7.56 -12.98
CA LYS A 61 1.02 8.97 -13.16
C LYS A 61 2.24 9.83 -13.51
N ILE A 62 3.36 9.61 -12.83
CA ILE A 62 4.61 10.32 -13.12
C ILE A 62 5.06 10.05 -14.56
N GLN A 63 5.08 8.78 -14.98
CA GLN A 63 5.47 8.41 -16.35
C GLN A 63 4.59 9.07 -17.42
N VAL A 64 3.27 9.15 -17.20
CA VAL A 64 2.36 9.82 -18.14
C VAL A 64 2.65 11.32 -18.22
N LEU A 65 2.94 11.98 -17.09
CA LEU A 65 3.29 13.40 -17.06
C LEU A 65 4.61 13.66 -17.79
N GLU A 66 5.63 12.85 -17.55
CA GLU A 66 6.93 12.95 -18.23
C GLU A 66 6.80 12.72 -19.74
N ALA A 67 6.02 11.71 -20.15
CA ALA A 67 5.74 11.43 -21.57
C ALA A 67 5.01 12.60 -22.25
N GLY A 68 4.07 13.24 -21.55
CA GLY A 68 3.41 14.45 -22.02
C GLY A 68 4.38 15.62 -22.20
N GLN A 69 5.29 15.84 -21.25
CA GLN A 69 6.32 16.88 -21.34
C GLN A 69 7.34 16.63 -22.46
N LEU A 70 7.67 15.38 -22.76
CA LEU A 70 8.56 14.98 -23.85
C LEU A 70 7.95 15.23 -25.24
N GLN A 71 6.62 15.28 -25.36
CA GLN A 71 5.95 15.54 -26.64
C GLN A 71 5.85 17.03 -26.98
N ASP A 72 5.90 17.91 -25.98
CA ASP A 72 5.90 19.38 -26.15
C ASP A 72 7.28 19.96 -26.50
N LEU A 73 8.34 19.15 -26.42
CA LEU A 73 9.65 19.56 -26.90
C LEU A 73 9.60 19.55 -28.44
N PRO A 74 9.76 20.69 -29.14
CA PRO A 74 9.89 20.66 -30.59
C PRO A 74 11.10 19.78 -30.88
N ARG A 75 10.86 18.62 -31.52
CA ARG A 75 11.94 17.88 -32.17
C ARG A 75 12.51 18.84 -33.19
N SER A 76 13.54 19.58 -32.80
CA SER A 76 14.41 20.30 -33.71
C SER A 76 14.95 19.24 -34.65
N GLN A 77 14.24 19.05 -35.77
CA GLN A 77 14.74 18.36 -36.92
C GLN A 77 15.94 19.17 -37.43
N ASP A 78 16.96 18.42 -37.84
CA ASP A 78 18.17 18.88 -38.54
C ASP A 78 17.88 19.99 -39.57
#